data_AF-A0A3D1B9C2-F1
#
_entry.id   AF-A0A3D1B9C2-F1
#
_cell.length_a   1.000
_cell.length_b   1.000
_cell.length_c   1.000
_cell.angle_alpha   90.00
_cell.angle_beta   90.00
_cell.angle_gamma   90.00
#
_symmetry.space_group_name_H-M   'P 1'
#
loop_
_entity.id
_entity.type
_entity.pdbx_description
1 polymer ?
#
loop_
_entity_poly.entity_id
_entity_poly.type
_entity_poly.pdbx_seq_one_letter_code
_entity_poly.pdbx_strand_id
1 'polypeptide(L)'
;AGLPAVRQPLPPEALYDWETMAAALAAETPWWTPGEGHGYAAITYGWLLGELIRRADGREPGEAIVARTARPLGLDFHIGLADSEFDRVGYLTREKNNLGDAAAQRVISALMSDPQSLTALAFTNPPSIMNSANKPEWRRMAQPAANGHGNARSLAGFYDGLLRGGLLDYQLLDEMTREHCIGEDRTLLTRTRFALGCWLDQPDVENATFGMGPGAFGHPGAGGCIGFADPQRDVAFGFVTNTMGPYVLMDPRAQSLARVVKACLG
;
A
#
# COMPACT_ATOMS: atom_id res chain seq x y z
N ALA A 1 -9.46 -11.00 -6.82
CA ALA A 1 -9.42 -12.18 -5.93
C ALA A 1 -10.60 -12.25 -4.96
N GLY A 2 -11.08 -11.13 -4.39
CA GLY A 2 -12.17 -11.18 -3.39
C GLY A 2 -11.71 -11.61 -2.00
N LEU A 3 -10.42 -11.46 -1.69
CA LEU A 3 -9.78 -11.91 -0.45
C LEU A 3 -9.12 -10.77 0.35
N PRO A 4 -9.83 -9.67 0.64
CA PRO A 4 -9.24 -8.56 1.42
C PRO A 4 -9.14 -8.87 2.93
N ALA A 5 -9.83 -9.91 3.42
CA ALA A 5 -9.88 -10.29 4.83
C ALA A 5 -10.12 -11.79 5.00
N VAL A 6 -9.73 -12.34 6.15
CA VAL A 6 -10.00 -13.71 6.58
C VAL A 6 -11.12 -13.70 7.62
N ARG A 7 -12.13 -14.57 7.48
CA ARG A 7 -13.26 -14.69 8.42
C ARG A 7 -12.90 -15.46 9.67
N GLN A 8 -12.10 -16.52 9.52
CA GLN A 8 -11.61 -17.29 10.66
C GLN A 8 -10.84 -16.36 11.61
N PRO A 9 -11.17 -16.32 12.91
CA PRO A 9 -10.37 -15.59 13.88
C PRO A 9 -8.95 -16.15 13.95
N LEU A 10 -7.95 -15.30 13.76
CA LEU A 10 -6.54 -15.66 13.83
C LEU A 10 -5.92 -15.08 15.10
N PRO A 11 -5.00 -15.81 15.76
CA PRO A 11 -4.34 -15.30 16.94
C PRO A 11 -3.31 -14.22 16.55
N PRO A 12 -2.91 -13.31 17.46
CA PRO A 12 -2.03 -12.17 17.13
C PRO A 12 -0.71 -12.54 16.47
N GLU A 13 -0.12 -13.68 16.84
CA GLU A 13 1.13 -14.21 16.29
C GLU A 13 1.03 -14.64 14.84
N ALA A 14 -0.17 -14.96 14.35
CA ALA A 14 -0.38 -15.36 12.95
C ALA A 14 0.11 -14.29 11.97
N LEU A 15 0.06 -13.00 12.36
CA LEU A 15 0.59 -11.91 11.55
C LEU A 15 2.05 -12.13 11.14
N TYR A 16 2.86 -12.77 11.99
CA TYR A 16 4.28 -12.98 11.76
C TYR A 16 4.59 -14.37 11.19
N ASP A 17 3.59 -15.24 11.04
CA ASP A 17 3.73 -16.60 10.56
C ASP A 17 3.22 -16.70 9.11
N TRP A 18 4.17 -16.84 8.17
CA TRP A 18 3.87 -16.83 6.75
C TRP A 18 2.95 -17.99 6.34
N GLU A 19 3.25 -19.21 6.82
CA GLU A 19 2.52 -20.42 6.46
C GLU A 19 1.08 -20.37 6.96
N THR A 20 0.86 -19.90 8.19
CA THR A 20 -0.46 -19.72 8.79
C THR A 20 -1.31 -18.75 7.98
N MET A 21 -0.77 -17.58 7.63
CA MET A 21 -1.51 -16.59 6.85
C MET A 21 -1.79 -17.07 5.42
N ALA A 22 -0.81 -17.70 4.78
CA ALA A 22 -0.97 -18.26 3.44
C ALA A 22 -2.03 -19.38 3.42
N ALA A 23 -2.02 -20.27 4.41
CA ALA A 23 -3.00 -21.34 4.55
C ALA A 23 -4.41 -20.80 4.82
N ALA A 24 -4.53 -19.80 5.71
CA ALA A 24 -5.80 -19.16 6.01
C ALA A 24 -6.40 -18.46 4.77
N LEU A 25 -5.57 -17.74 4.00
CA LEU A 25 -6.01 -17.11 2.75
C LEU A 25 -6.38 -18.11 1.66
N ALA A 26 -5.66 -19.23 1.56
CA ALA A 26 -5.98 -20.30 0.61
C ALA A 26 -7.29 -21.02 0.95
N ALA A 27 -7.65 -21.11 2.22
CA ALA A 27 -8.90 -21.70 2.70
C ALA A 27 -10.10 -20.73 2.67
N GLU A 28 -9.84 -19.42 2.56
CA GLU A 28 -10.88 -18.40 2.60
C GLU A 28 -11.75 -18.42 1.34
N THR A 29 -13.06 -18.46 1.53
CA THR A 29 -14.01 -18.29 0.42
C THR A 29 -14.07 -16.82 0.02
N PRO A 30 -13.89 -16.46 -1.26
CA PRO A 30 -13.98 -15.08 -1.71
C PRO A 30 -15.23 -14.37 -1.17
N TRP A 31 -15.06 -13.15 -0.66
CA TRP A 31 -16.13 -12.31 -0.13
C TRP A 31 -17.16 -11.89 -1.19
N TRP A 32 -16.79 -12.05 -2.46
CA TRP A 32 -17.64 -11.90 -3.63
C TRP A 32 -17.06 -12.69 -4.80
N THR A 33 -17.87 -12.93 -5.83
CA THR A 33 -17.41 -13.56 -7.07
C THR A 33 -16.30 -12.72 -7.71
N PRO A 34 -15.11 -13.28 -7.99
CA PRO A 34 -14.05 -12.54 -8.68
C PRO A 34 -14.55 -11.91 -9.98
N GLY A 35 -14.34 -10.60 -10.15
CA GLY A 35 -14.82 -9.82 -11.30
C GLY A 35 -16.10 -9.02 -11.05
N GLU A 36 -16.90 -9.36 -10.02
CA GLU A 36 -18.15 -8.64 -9.71
C GLU A 36 -17.96 -7.46 -8.74
N GLY A 37 -16.72 -7.15 -8.35
CA GLY A 37 -16.38 -6.02 -7.51
C GLY A 37 -14.93 -6.02 -7.06
N HIS A 38 -14.55 -4.99 -6.32
CA HIS A 38 -13.23 -4.84 -5.71
C HIS A 38 -13.33 -4.38 -4.25
N GLY A 39 -12.26 -4.66 -3.53
CA GLY A 39 -12.07 -4.25 -2.15
C GLY A 39 -10.59 -4.33 -1.80
N TYR A 40 -10.10 -3.30 -1.12
CA TYR A 40 -8.70 -3.16 -0.80
C TYR A 40 -8.19 -4.25 0.16
N ALA A 41 -7.23 -5.03 -0.30
CA ALA A 41 -6.58 -6.08 0.47
C ALA A 41 -5.42 -5.52 1.32
N ALA A 42 -5.76 -4.75 2.36
CA ALA A 42 -4.81 -3.88 3.08
C ALA A 42 -3.50 -4.54 3.50
N ILE A 43 -3.57 -5.78 3.98
CA ILE A 43 -2.39 -6.55 4.35
C ILE A 43 -2.36 -7.93 3.69
N THR A 44 -3.54 -8.51 3.40
CA THR A 44 -3.65 -9.82 2.74
C THR A 44 -3.00 -9.84 1.35
N TYR A 45 -2.96 -8.70 0.65
CA TYR A 45 -2.30 -8.56 -0.65
C TYR A 45 -0.85 -9.04 -0.65
N GLY A 46 -0.12 -8.79 0.45
CA GLY A 46 1.29 -9.13 0.52
C GLY A 46 1.57 -10.61 0.65
N TRP A 47 0.69 -11.39 1.31
CA TRP A 47 0.79 -12.85 1.27
C TRP A 47 0.25 -13.43 -0.04
N LEU A 48 -0.83 -12.85 -0.60
CA LEU A 48 -1.38 -13.32 -1.88
C LEU A 48 -0.35 -13.24 -3.02
N LEU A 49 0.29 -12.07 -3.19
CA LEU A 49 1.35 -11.93 -4.19
C LEU A 49 2.69 -12.48 -3.71
N GLY A 50 3.00 -12.39 -2.42
CA GLY A 50 4.24 -12.93 -1.89
C GLY A 50 4.33 -14.43 -2.08
N GLU A 51 3.25 -15.18 -1.86
CA GLU A 51 3.27 -16.64 -2.04
C GLU A 51 3.42 -17.02 -3.51
N LEU A 52 2.85 -16.22 -4.43
CA LEU A 52 3.11 -16.36 -5.86
C LEU A 52 4.59 -16.12 -6.19
N ILE A 53 5.19 -15.05 -5.66
CA ILE A 53 6.61 -14.74 -5.85
C ILE A 53 7.47 -15.87 -5.30
N ARG A 54 7.20 -16.35 -4.08
CA ARG A 54 7.95 -17.44 -3.43
C ARG A 54 7.94 -18.72 -4.28
N ARG A 55 6.79 -19.07 -4.86
CA ARG A 55 6.65 -20.25 -5.72
C ARG A 55 7.32 -20.10 -7.08
N ALA A 56 7.28 -18.90 -7.67
CA ALA A 56 7.82 -18.63 -8.99
C ALA A 56 9.34 -18.36 -8.99
N ASP A 57 9.82 -17.69 -7.94
CA ASP A 57 11.21 -17.20 -7.83
C ASP A 57 12.07 -18.06 -6.89
N GLY A 58 11.46 -18.67 -5.87
CA GLY A 58 12.13 -19.54 -4.90
C GLY A 58 12.74 -18.82 -3.68
N ARG A 59 12.91 -17.50 -3.74
CA ARG A 59 13.34 -16.66 -2.60
C ARG A 59 12.16 -16.21 -1.73
N GLU A 60 12.49 -15.71 -0.55
CA GLU A 60 11.52 -14.97 0.26
C GLU A 60 11.04 -13.71 -0.48
N PRO A 61 9.74 -13.33 -0.38
CA PRO A 61 9.17 -12.29 -1.23
C PRO A 61 9.85 -10.93 -1.10
N GLY A 62 10.22 -10.53 0.13
CA GLY A 62 10.91 -9.27 0.36
C GLY A 62 12.28 -9.22 -0.33
N GLU A 63 13.05 -10.31 -0.26
CA GLU A 63 14.34 -10.43 -0.94
C GLU A 63 14.18 -10.38 -2.46
N ALA A 64 13.23 -11.14 -3.00
CA ALA A 64 12.95 -11.19 -4.44
C ALA A 64 12.55 -9.81 -4.99
N ILE A 65 11.67 -9.09 -4.28
CA ILE A 65 11.22 -7.74 -4.64
C ILE A 65 12.41 -6.77 -4.61
N VAL A 66 13.12 -6.67 -3.48
CA VAL A 66 14.24 -5.72 -3.33
C VAL A 66 15.35 -5.99 -4.35
N ALA A 67 15.66 -7.26 -4.65
CA ALA A 67 16.68 -7.62 -5.62
C ALA A 67 16.30 -7.21 -7.07
N ARG A 68 15.01 -7.16 -7.40
CA ARG A 68 14.50 -6.84 -8.74
C ARG A 68 14.13 -5.37 -8.90
N THR A 69 13.94 -4.62 -7.81
CA THR A 69 13.49 -3.21 -7.86
C THR A 69 14.49 -2.23 -7.23
N ALA A 70 14.65 -2.29 -5.91
CA ALA A 70 15.44 -1.30 -5.16
C ALA A 70 16.94 -1.42 -5.45
N ARG A 71 17.47 -2.64 -5.48
CA ARG A 71 18.91 -2.88 -5.63
C ARG A 71 19.48 -2.43 -6.99
N PRO A 72 18.85 -2.74 -8.15
CA PRO A 72 19.35 -2.28 -9.45
C PRO A 72 19.37 -0.74 -9.59
N LEU A 73 18.50 -0.06 -8.85
CA LEU A 73 18.37 1.40 -8.84
C LEU A 73 19.19 2.06 -7.72
N GLY A 74 19.90 1.30 -6.88
CA GLY A 74 20.67 1.83 -5.76
C GLY A 74 19.81 2.48 -4.67
N LEU A 75 18.58 2.03 -4.48
CA LEU A 75 17.62 2.62 -3.54
C LEU A 75 17.78 2.03 -2.14
N ASP A 76 17.66 2.87 -1.11
CA ASP A 76 17.62 2.45 0.29
C ASP A 76 16.17 2.10 0.68
N PHE A 77 15.75 0.91 0.26
CA PHE A 77 14.44 0.36 0.52
C PHE A 77 14.52 -1.12 0.85
N HIS A 78 13.80 -1.53 1.89
CA HIS A 78 13.87 -2.87 2.49
C HIS A 78 12.46 -3.43 2.71
N ILE A 79 12.31 -4.73 2.52
CA ILE A 79 11.13 -5.50 2.93
C ILE A 79 11.65 -6.68 3.72
N GLY A 80 11.45 -6.64 5.03
CA GLY A 80 12.30 -7.38 5.98
C GLY A 80 13.59 -6.60 6.24
N LEU A 81 13.62 -5.91 7.37
CA LEU A 81 14.72 -5.02 7.76
C LEU A 81 15.68 -5.75 8.71
N ALA A 82 16.97 -5.67 8.43
CA ALA A 82 18.01 -6.20 9.30
C ALA A 82 18.13 -5.39 10.60
N ASP A 83 18.45 -6.06 11.70
CA ASP A 83 18.59 -5.44 13.03
C ASP A 83 19.63 -4.31 13.06
N SER A 84 20.67 -4.38 12.22
CA SER A 84 21.70 -3.33 12.08
C SER A 84 21.15 -1.99 11.59
N GLU A 85 19.98 -1.99 10.97
CA GLU A 85 19.34 -0.80 10.40
C GLU A 85 18.32 -0.17 11.37
N PHE A 86 18.09 -0.75 12.55
CA PHE A 86 16.99 -0.32 13.42
C PHE A 86 17.17 1.09 14.00
N ASP A 87 18.41 1.52 14.20
CA ASP A 87 18.73 2.82 14.83
C ASP A 87 18.34 4.02 13.95
N ARG A 88 18.19 3.82 12.65
CA ARG A 88 17.77 4.87 11.70
C ARG A 88 16.27 4.82 11.37
N VAL A 89 15.50 3.93 11.98
CA VAL A 89 14.06 3.83 11.76
C VAL A 89 13.34 4.94 12.54
N GLY A 90 12.61 5.80 11.83
CA GLY A 90 11.76 6.81 12.45
C GLY A 90 10.65 6.17 13.28
N TYR A 91 10.47 6.63 14.52
CA TYR A 91 9.40 6.15 15.38
C TYR A 91 8.04 6.67 14.90
N LEU A 92 7.10 5.76 14.62
CA LEU A 92 5.77 6.12 14.15
C LEU A 92 4.91 6.67 15.29
N THR A 93 4.36 7.86 15.06
CA THR A 93 3.40 8.53 15.94
C THR A 93 2.11 8.79 15.18
N ARG A 94 1.03 9.13 15.89
CA ARG A 94 -0.26 9.48 15.28
C ARG A 94 -0.57 10.94 15.58
N GLU A 95 -1.13 11.64 14.60
CA GLU A 95 -1.69 12.98 14.84
C GLU A 95 -2.79 12.91 15.89
N LYS A 96 -2.84 13.93 16.75
CA LYS A 96 -3.86 14.08 17.79
C LYS A 96 -4.87 15.13 17.33
N ASN A 97 -6.12 15.00 17.78
CA ASN A 97 -7.21 15.96 17.52
C ASN A 97 -7.52 16.18 16.02
N ASN A 98 -7.22 15.20 15.18
CA ASN A 98 -7.60 15.17 13.77
C ASN A 98 -8.52 13.97 13.57
N LEU A 99 -9.72 14.19 13.04
CA LEU A 99 -10.72 13.13 12.79
C LEU A 99 -10.62 12.56 11.37
N GLY A 100 -9.76 13.11 10.53
CA GLY A 100 -9.65 12.73 9.13
C GLY A 100 -10.81 13.21 8.28
N ASP A 101 -10.81 12.77 7.03
CA ASP A 101 -11.86 13.08 6.07
C ASP A 101 -13.09 12.16 6.25
N ALA A 102 -14.11 12.39 5.43
CA ALA A 102 -15.33 11.59 5.47
C ALA A 102 -15.09 10.11 5.16
N ALA A 103 -14.10 9.76 4.33
CA ALA A 103 -13.78 8.37 4.01
C ALA A 103 -13.15 7.66 5.22
N ALA A 104 -12.19 8.30 5.88
CA ALA A 104 -11.60 7.79 7.12
C ALA A 104 -12.66 7.60 8.22
N GLN A 105 -13.58 8.56 8.37
CA GLN A 105 -14.67 8.45 9.34
C GLN A 105 -15.62 7.28 9.02
N ARG A 106 -15.93 7.01 7.74
CA ARG A 106 -16.71 5.84 7.34
C ARG A 106 -16.02 4.53 7.69
N VAL A 107 -14.72 4.41 7.40
CA VAL A 107 -13.93 3.22 7.76
C VAL A 107 -13.91 3.02 9.27
N ILE A 108 -13.64 4.07 10.05
CA ILE A 108 -13.64 4.00 11.52
C ILE A 108 -15.02 3.58 12.04
N SER A 109 -16.10 4.13 11.50
CA SER A 109 -17.45 3.76 11.87
C SER A 109 -17.74 2.27 11.60
N ALA A 110 -17.33 1.76 10.43
CA ALA A 110 -17.48 0.35 10.08
C ALA A 110 -16.69 -0.58 11.02
N LEU A 111 -15.45 -0.20 11.37
CA LEU A 111 -14.62 -0.92 12.34
C LEU A 111 -15.30 -1.07 13.70
N MET A 112 -16.03 -0.04 14.15
CA MET A 112 -16.66 -0.02 15.47
C MET A 112 -18.07 -0.59 15.49
N SER A 113 -18.76 -0.62 14.35
CA SER A 113 -20.18 -1.00 14.27
C SER A 113 -20.41 -2.51 14.22
N ASP A 114 -19.58 -3.22 13.45
CA ASP A 114 -19.69 -4.67 13.31
C ASP A 114 -18.29 -5.32 13.18
N PRO A 115 -17.82 -6.03 14.23
CA PRO A 115 -16.50 -6.67 14.22
C PRO A 115 -16.38 -7.83 13.23
N GLN A 116 -17.50 -8.33 12.69
CA GLN A 116 -17.52 -9.38 11.67
C GLN A 116 -17.67 -8.81 10.25
N SER A 117 -17.79 -7.49 10.11
CA SER A 117 -17.82 -6.84 8.81
C SER A 117 -16.51 -7.04 8.06
N LEU A 118 -16.58 -7.00 6.73
CA LEU A 118 -15.41 -7.09 5.85
C LEU A 118 -14.34 -6.07 6.23
N THR A 119 -14.74 -4.81 6.40
CA THR A 119 -13.83 -3.71 6.75
C THR A 119 -13.21 -3.93 8.12
N ALA A 120 -13.96 -4.34 9.14
CA ALA A 120 -13.39 -4.64 10.45
C ALA A 120 -12.33 -5.75 10.38
N LEU A 121 -12.65 -6.88 9.74
CA LEU A 121 -11.73 -8.02 9.64
C LEU A 121 -10.48 -7.68 8.82
N ALA A 122 -10.60 -6.88 7.75
CA ALA A 122 -9.46 -6.47 6.92
C ALA A 122 -8.38 -5.69 7.68
N PHE A 123 -8.77 -4.96 8.73
CA PHE A 123 -7.87 -4.12 9.53
C PHE A 123 -7.56 -4.67 10.93
N THR A 124 -8.29 -5.69 11.40
CA THR A 124 -8.22 -6.16 12.79
C THR A 124 -8.00 -7.67 12.95
N ASN A 125 -7.94 -8.44 11.86
CA ASN A 125 -7.68 -9.87 11.91
C ASN A 125 -6.44 -10.25 11.06
N PRO A 126 -5.30 -10.62 11.67
CA PRO A 126 -5.07 -10.81 13.10
C PRO A 126 -5.07 -9.50 13.94
N PRO A 127 -5.37 -9.55 15.26
CA PRO A 127 -5.46 -8.35 16.12
C PRO A 127 -4.19 -7.49 16.19
N SER A 128 -3.03 -8.06 15.89
CA SER A 128 -1.73 -7.39 15.90
C SER A 128 -1.56 -6.38 14.76
N ILE A 129 -2.39 -6.42 13.70
CA ILE A 129 -2.30 -5.48 12.56
C ILE A 129 -2.25 -4.02 13.03
N MET A 130 -3.10 -3.64 13.99
CA MET A 130 -3.26 -2.24 14.42
C MET A 130 -2.10 -1.70 15.26
N ASN A 131 -1.30 -2.56 15.90
CA ASN A 131 -0.35 -2.16 16.96
C ASN A 131 1.09 -2.61 16.72
N SER A 132 1.40 -3.15 15.54
CA SER A 132 2.70 -3.77 15.28
C SER A 132 3.76 -2.83 14.71
N ALA A 133 3.37 -1.70 14.11
CA ALA A 133 4.25 -0.92 13.24
C ALA A 133 5.57 -0.42 13.88
N ASN A 134 5.63 -0.26 15.21
CA ASN A 134 6.85 0.13 15.93
C ASN A 134 7.64 -1.05 16.52
N LYS A 135 7.13 -2.29 16.47
CA LYS A 135 7.74 -3.47 17.09
C LYS A 135 8.90 -4.03 16.24
N PRO A 136 9.97 -4.58 16.86
CA PRO A 136 11.04 -5.26 16.14
C PRO A 136 10.56 -6.34 15.16
N GLU A 137 9.62 -7.18 15.56
CA GLU A 137 9.10 -8.30 14.76
C GLU A 137 8.42 -7.81 13.47
N TRP A 138 7.75 -6.65 13.53
CA TRP A 138 7.17 -6.00 12.35
C TRP A 138 8.22 -5.50 11.38
N ARG A 139 9.38 -5.05 11.87
CA ARG A 139 10.47 -4.61 11.00
C ARG A 139 11.12 -5.79 10.30
N ARG A 140 11.29 -6.91 11.00
CA ARG A 140 11.96 -8.12 10.50
C ARG A 140 11.15 -8.91 9.48
N MET A 141 9.83 -9.02 9.66
CA MET A 141 8.99 -9.81 8.74
C MET A 141 9.10 -9.28 7.30
N ALA A 142 8.95 -10.14 6.30
CA ALA A 142 8.94 -9.72 4.90
C ALA A 142 7.48 -9.57 4.43
N GLN A 143 6.82 -8.45 4.74
CA GLN A 143 5.40 -8.21 4.42
C GLN A 143 5.24 -7.13 3.33
N PRO A 144 5.16 -7.54 2.04
CA PRO A 144 5.23 -6.61 0.92
C PRO A 144 4.12 -5.54 0.87
N ALA A 145 2.97 -5.78 1.51
CA ALA A 145 1.85 -4.84 1.45
C ALA A 145 1.95 -3.67 2.43
N ALA A 146 2.68 -3.81 3.55
CA ALA A 146 2.51 -2.88 4.67
C ALA A 146 3.80 -2.48 5.40
N ASN A 147 4.90 -3.23 5.30
CA ASN A 147 6.05 -3.03 6.18
C ASN A 147 7.35 -2.67 5.47
N GLY A 148 7.28 -2.17 4.24
CA GLY A 148 8.45 -1.63 3.54
C GLY A 148 9.08 -0.48 4.33
N HIS A 149 10.39 -0.53 4.52
CA HIS A 149 11.18 0.51 5.18
C HIS A 149 12.05 1.22 4.16
N GLY A 150 11.93 2.54 4.06
CA GLY A 150 12.73 3.35 3.17
C GLY A 150 12.50 4.83 3.40
N ASN A 151 12.86 5.65 2.41
CA ASN A 151 12.79 7.10 2.50
C ASN A 151 12.18 7.73 1.23
N ALA A 152 11.85 9.02 1.31
CA ALA A 152 11.21 9.75 0.22
C ALA A 152 12.02 9.70 -1.10
N ARG A 153 13.36 9.74 -1.00
CA ARG A 153 14.26 9.62 -2.17
C ARG A 153 14.14 8.26 -2.83
N SER A 154 14.04 7.19 -2.04
CA SER A 154 13.92 5.83 -2.55
C SER A 154 12.56 5.57 -3.18
N LEU A 155 11.48 6.12 -2.61
CA LEU A 155 10.16 6.09 -3.24
C LEU A 155 10.16 6.84 -4.59
N ALA A 156 10.66 8.08 -4.62
CA ALA A 156 10.76 8.84 -5.86
C ALA A 156 11.65 8.13 -6.90
N GLY A 157 12.78 7.56 -6.47
CA GLY A 157 13.70 6.83 -7.34
C GLY A 157 13.10 5.55 -7.92
N PHE A 158 12.23 4.84 -7.20
CA PHE A 158 11.51 3.68 -7.73
C PHE A 158 10.59 4.08 -8.89
N TYR A 159 9.80 5.14 -8.69
CA TYR A 159 8.89 5.65 -9.71
C TYR A 159 9.63 6.27 -10.90
N ASP A 160 10.75 6.97 -10.67
CA ASP A 160 11.63 7.46 -11.74
C ASP A 160 12.23 6.29 -12.55
N GLY A 161 12.66 5.22 -11.88
CA GLY A 161 13.14 4.01 -12.53
C GLY A 161 12.09 3.32 -13.41
N LEU A 162 10.81 3.39 -13.04
CA LEU A 162 9.71 2.93 -13.91
C LEU A 162 9.57 3.83 -15.15
N LEU A 163 9.51 5.15 -14.97
CA LEU A 163 9.38 6.10 -16.09
C LEU A 163 10.53 5.98 -17.11
N ARG A 164 11.74 5.69 -16.64
CA ARG A 164 12.94 5.53 -17.46
C ARG A 164 13.07 4.15 -18.12
N GLY A 165 12.11 3.25 -17.91
CA GLY A 165 12.18 1.88 -18.41
C GLY A 165 13.28 1.02 -17.76
N GLY A 166 13.75 1.40 -16.58
CA GLY A 166 14.83 0.72 -15.85
C GLY A 166 14.37 -0.54 -15.10
N LEU A 167 13.06 -0.69 -14.88
CA LEU A 167 12.46 -1.84 -14.17
C LEU A 167 11.51 -2.65 -15.06
N LEU A 168 10.75 -1.97 -15.91
CA LEU A 168 9.80 -2.54 -16.87
C LEU A 168 10.06 -1.90 -18.22
N ASP A 169 9.89 -2.64 -19.31
CA ASP A 169 9.77 -2.00 -20.62
C ASP A 169 8.47 -1.18 -20.70
N TYR A 170 8.38 -0.31 -21.70
CA TYR A 170 7.22 0.59 -21.86
C TYR A 170 5.91 -0.18 -22.07
N GLN A 171 5.94 -1.34 -22.73
CA GLN A 171 4.72 -2.13 -22.97
C GLN A 171 4.18 -2.71 -21.66
N LEU A 172 5.06 -3.22 -20.79
CA LEU A 172 4.70 -3.71 -19.47
C LEU A 172 4.30 -2.58 -18.52
N LEU A 173 4.91 -1.40 -18.63
CA LEU A 173 4.48 -0.23 -17.87
C LEU A 173 3.07 0.23 -18.28
N ASP A 174 2.77 0.26 -19.58
CA ASP A 174 1.43 0.58 -20.08
C ASP A 174 0.38 -0.43 -19.58
N GLU A 175 0.71 -1.72 -19.55
CA GLU A 175 -0.17 -2.74 -18.97
C GLU A 175 -0.32 -2.57 -17.46
N MET A 176 0.78 -2.33 -16.74
CA MET A 176 0.77 -2.13 -15.28
C MET A 176 -0.13 -0.97 -14.87
N THR A 177 -0.19 0.09 -15.67
CA THR A 177 -0.90 1.34 -15.40
C THR A 177 -2.30 1.42 -16.04
N ARG A 178 -2.73 0.38 -16.76
CA ARG A 178 -4.08 0.32 -17.32
C ARG A 178 -5.13 0.21 -16.22
N GLU A 179 -6.24 0.93 -16.37
CA GLU A 179 -7.36 0.79 -15.43
C GLU A 179 -7.94 -0.63 -15.46
N HIS A 180 -7.92 -1.29 -14.31
CA HIS A 180 -8.50 -2.63 -14.11
C HIS A 180 -9.80 -2.59 -13.31
N CYS A 181 -9.97 -1.61 -12.42
CA CYS A 181 -11.24 -1.38 -11.75
C CYS A 181 -11.38 0.06 -11.25
N ILE A 182 -12.63 0.52 -11.22
CA ILE A 182 -13.02 1.82 -10.69
C ILE A 182 -14.41 1.70 -10.05
N GLY A 183 -14.62 2.34 -8.90
CA GLY A 183 -15.92 2.36 -8.22
C GLY A 183 -15.79 2.30 -6.70
N GLU A 184 -16.91 2.07 -6.03
CA GLU A 184 -16.94 1.95 -4.56
C GLU A 184 -16.18 0.71 -4.08
N ASP A 185 -15.14 0.95 -3.28
CA ASP A 185 -14.34 -0.09 -2.68
C ASP A 185 -15.11 -0.73 -1.51
N ARG A 186 -15.31 -2.05 -1.55
CA ARG A 186 -16.05 -2.77 -0.52
C ARG A 186 -15.35 -2.83 0.84
N THR A 187 -14.04 -2.55 0.89
CA THR A 187 -13.25 -2.54 2.14
C THR A 187 -13.04 -1.11 2.65
N LEU A 188 -12.61 -0.18 1.79
CA LEU A 188 -12.36 1.22 2.14
C LEU A 188 -13.62 2.09 2.16
N LEU A 189 -14.76 1.58 1.67
CA LEU A 189 -16.06 2.27 1.69
C LEU A 189 -16.00 3.67 1.05
N THR A 190 -15.25 3.76 -0.04
CA THR A 190 -15.04 4.98 -0.81
C THR A 190 -14.60 4.62 -2.22
N ARG A 191 -14.79 5.55 -3.15
CA ARG A 191 -14.38 5.35 -4.54
C ARG A 191 -12.87 5.19 -4.69
N THR A 192 -12.44 4.08 -5.29
CA THR A 192 -11.05 3.81 -5.66
C THR A 192 -10.92 3.50 -7.14
N ARG A 193 -9.70 3.61 -7.64
CA ARG A 193 -9.33 3.34 -9.03
C ARG A 193 -7.98 2.63 -9.05
N PHE A 194 -7.94 1.38 -9.51
CA PHE A 194 -6.74 0.55 -9.48
C PHE A 194 -6.34 0.07 -10.85
N ALA A 195 -5.03 -0.08 -11.00
CA ALA A 195 -4.37 -0.85 -12.05
C ALA A 195 -3.68 -2.07 -11.42
N LEU A 196 -2.65 -2.62 -12.06
CA LEU A 196 -1.93 -3.79 -11.53
C LEU A 196 -0.96 -3.40 -10.43
N GLY A 197 -1.46 -3.38 -9.19
CA GLY A 197 -0.65 -3.13 -7.99
C GLY A 197 -0.41 -1.66 -7.67
N CYS A 198 -0.95 -0.75 -8.47
CA CYS A 198 -0.95 0.69 -8.19
C CYS A 198 -2.37 1.28 -8.25
N TRP A 199 -2.51 2.42 -7.58
CA TRP A 199 -3.66 3.30 -7.64
C TRP A 199 -3.45 4.28 -8.79
N LEU A 200 -4.54 4.58 -9.50
CA LEU A 200 -4.56 5.60 -10.54
C LEU A 200 -5.16 6.88 -9.98
N ASP A 201 -4.70 8.02 -10.49
CA ASP A 201 -5.21 9.32 -10.07
C ASP A 201 -6.73 9.41 -10.32
N GLN A 202 -7.42 10.08 -9.41
CA GLN A 202 -8.83 10.43 -9.51
C GLN A 202 -9.00 11.95 -9.35
N PRO A 203 -8.72 12.75 -10.39
CA PRO A 203 -8.71 14.22 -10.28
C PRO A 203 -10.02 14.84 -9.78
N ASP A 204 -11.14 14.17 -10.04
CA ASP A 204 -12.49 14.63 -9.65
C ASP A 204 -12.89 14.22 -8.23
N VAL A 205 -12.01 13.53 -7.50
CA VAL A 205 -12.26 13.07 -6.12
C VAL A 205 -11.20 13.69 -5.21
N GLU A 206 -11.61 14.69 -4.41
CA GLU A 206 -10.73 15.57 -3.63
C GLU A 206 -9.68 14.81 -2.79
N ASN A 207 -10.09 13.77 -2.09
CA ASN A 207 -9.22 12.99 -1.21
C ASN A 207 -8.56 11.78 -1.90
N ALA A 208 -8.80 11.56 -3.19
CA ALA A 208 -8.25 10.43 -3.94
C ALA A 208 -7.35 10.85 -5.11
N THR A 209 -6.94 12.13 -5.16
CA THR A 209 -6.05 12.64 -6.20
C THR A 209 -4.60 12.80 -5.76
N PHE A 210 -3.65 12.44 -6.63
CA PHE A 210 -2.24 12.80 -6.50
C PHE A 210 -1.98 14.29 -6.78
N GLY A 211 -2.95 15.01 -7.36
CA GLY A 211 -2.83 16.42 -7.72
C GLY A 211 -2.07 16.66 -9.04
N MET A 212 -1.72 15.60 -9.77
CA MET A 212 -0.90 15.68 -10.98
C MET A 212 -1.72 15.59 -12.27
N GLY A 213 -2.73 14.72 -12.34
CA GLY A 213 -3.58 14.53 -13.50
C GLY A 213 -3.92 13.05 -13.74
N PRO A 214 -4.88 12.75 -14.63
CA PRO A 214 -5.50 11.42 -14.74
C PRO A 214 -4.56 10.28 -15.18
N GLY A 215 -3.36 10.61 -15.69
CA GLY A 215 -2.32 9.66 -16.05
C GLY A 215 -1.34 9.32 -14.92
N ALA A 216 -1.42 10.00 -13.77
CA ALA A 216 -0.55 9.71 -12.65
C ALA A 216 -0.95 8.38 -11.96
N PHE A 217 0.06 7.63 -11.53
CA PHE A 217 -0.12 6.33 -10.88
C PHE A 217 0.86 6.16 -9.72
N GLY A 218 0.44 5.47 -8.67
CA GLY A 218 1.27 5.30 -7.49
C GLY A 218 0.59 4.49 -6.40
N HIS A 219 0.94 4.72 -5.14
CA HIS A 219 0.22 4.10 -4.03
C HIS A 219 0.35 4.97 -2.77
N PRO A 220 -0.75 5.35 -2.10
CA PRO A 220 -0.71 5.97 -0.79
C PRO A 220 -0.50 4.91 0.31
N GLY A 221 0.25 5.27 1.35
CA GLY A 221 0.39 4.48 2.57
C GLY A 221 -0.47 5.05 3.69
N ALA A 222 -1.02 4.16 4.52
CA ALA A 222 -1.76 4.57 5.71
C ALA A 222 -0.91 5.54 6.56
N GLY A 223 -1.51 6.65 6.99
CA GLY A 223 -0.79 7.68 7.75
C GLY A 223 -0.13 8.77 6.90
N GLY A 224 -0.07 8.60 5.59
CA GLY A 224 0.18 9.69 4.64
C GLY A 224 1.48 9.65 3.87
N CYS A 225 2.31 8.62 4.04
CA CYS A 225 3.39 8.35 3.09
C CYS A 225 2.81 8.11 1.69
N ILE A 226 3.52 8.49 0.65
CA ILE A 226 3.06 8.27 -0.73
C ILE A 226 4.24 8.27 -1.69
N GLY A 227 4.15 7.45 -2.74
CA GLY A 227 4.97 7.61 -3.93
C GLY A 227 4.10 7.44 -5.17
N PHE A 228 4.40 8.20 -6.21
CA PHE A 228 3.71 8.13 -7.50
C PHE A 228 4.61 8.67 -8.63
N ALA A 229 4.19 8.44 -9.87
CA ALA A 229 4.72 9.05 -11.07
C ALA A 229 3.62 9.74 -11.89
N ASP A 230 3.97 10.78 -12.63
CA ASP A 230 3.18 11.36 -13.72
C ASP A 230 3.99 11.24 -15.03
N PRO A 231 3.67 10.25 -15.90
CA PRO A 231 4.34 10.09 -17.19
C PRO A 231 4.21 11.29 -18.13
N GLN A 232 3.14 12.07 -18.04
CA GLN A 232 2.93 13.21 -18.96
C GLN A 232 3.90 14.36 -18.66
N ARG A 233 4.31 14.48 -17.39
CA ARG A 233 5.23 15.52 -16.92
C ARG A 233 6.65 15.01 -16.69
N ASP A 234 6.89 13.71 -16.90
CA ASP A 234 8.15 13.03 -16.59
C ASP A 234 8.63 13.31 -15.15
N VAL A 235 7.70 13.15 -14.19
CA VAL A 235 7.98 13.41 -12.77
C VAL A 235 7.64 12.22 -11.90
N ALA A 236 8.58 11.88 -11.02
CA ALA A 236 8.36 10.99 -9.90
C ALA A 236 8.36 11.76 -8.57
N PHE A 237 7.50 11.34 -7.65
CA PHE A 237 7.31 11.98 -6.36
C PHE A 237 7.37 10.96 -5.23
N GLY A 238 7.94 11.38 -4.10
CA GLY A 238 7.97 10.61 -2.86
C GLY A 238 7.82 11.52 -1.66
N PHE A 239 6.91 11.17 -0.76
CA PHE A 239 6.72 11.83 0.53
C PHE A 239 6.65 10.76 1.62
N VAL A 240 7.43 10.96 2.68
CA VAL A 240 7.51 10.03 3.81
C VAL A 240 7.44 10.84 5.09
N THR A 241 6.63 10.37 6.03
CA THR A 241 6.44 10.96 7.35
C THR A 241 6.36 9.86 8.41
N ASN A 242 6.81 10.17 9.62
CA ASN A 242 6.62 9.31 10.77
C ASN A 242 5.44 9.75 11.66
N THR A 243 4.73 10.81 11.26
CA THR A 243 3.53 11.30 11.97
C THR A 243 2.30 10.96 11.13
N MET A 244 1.62 9.88 11.51
CA MET A 244 0.48 9.32 10.79
C MET A 244 -0.75 10.22 10.92
N GLY A 245 -1.23 10.73 9.81
CA GLY A 245 -2.55 11.36 9.71
C GLY A 245 -3.68 10.32 9.63
N PRO A 246 -4.92 10.69 10.00
CA PRO A 246 -6.09 9.81 9.92
C PRO A 246 -6.68 9.76 8.49
N TYR A 247 -5.87 9.43 7.48
CA TYR A 247 -6.29 9.39 6.07
C TYR A 247 -6.15 7.98 5.51
N VAL A 248 -7.17 7.54 4.75
CA VAL A 248 -7.23 6.20 4.13
C VAL A 248 -6.86 6.22 2.64
N LEU A 249 -7.00 7.38 1.98
CA LEU A 249 -6.59 7.61 0.60
C LEU A 249 -5.38 8.56 0.60
N MET A 250 -5.54 9.81 0.15
CA MET A 250 -4.44 10.77 0.04
C MET A 250 -4.33 11.69 1.25
N ASP A 251 -3.11 11.94 1.69
CA ASP A 251 -2.82 12.88 2.78
C ASP A 251 -2.73 14.32 2.24
N PRO A 252 -3.42 15.30 2.85
CA PRO A 252 -3.38 16.70 2.41
C PRO A 252 -1.97 17.31 2.39
N ARG A 253 -1.07 16.87 3.27
CA ARG A 253 0.33 17.35 3.33
C ARG A 253 1.06 16.96 2.05
N ALA A 254 0.92 15.71 1.62
CA ALA A 254 1.54 15.22 0.40
C ALA A 254 0.90 15.83 -0.85
N GLN A 255 -0.44 15.96 -0.88
CA GLN A 255 -1.15 16.61 -1.99
C GLN A 255 -0.75 18.08 -2.15
N SER A 256 -0.58 18.81 -1.05
CA SER A 256 -0.14 20.21 -1.07
C SER A 256 1.23 20.34 -1.76
N LEU A 257 2.18 19.49 -1.39
CA LEU A 257 3.52 19.46 -2.00
C LEU A 257 3.46 19.05 -3.48
N ALA A 258 2.67 18.03 -3.83
CA ALA A 258 2.51 17.60 -5.22
C ALA A 258 1.94 18.72 -6.12
N ARG A 259 0.96 19.50 -5.62
CA ARG A 259 0.43 20.66 -6.35
C ARG A 259 1.49 21.76 -6.56
N VAL A 260 2.37 21.98 -5.58
CA VAL A 260 3.50 22.91 -5.73
C VAL A 260 4.46 22.41 -6.81
N VAL A 261 4.81 21.12 -6.79
CA VAL A 261 5.64 20.51 -7.84
C VAL A 261 5.00 20.69 -9.22
N LYS A 262 3.71 20.40 -9.36
CA LYS A 262 2.97 20.63 -10.60
C LYS A 262 3.06 22.08 -11.08
N ALA A 263 2.84 23.05 -10.18
CA ALA A 263 2.90 24.47 -10.53
C ALA A 263 4.30 24.91 -11.03
N CYS A 264 5.37 24.24 -10.58
CA CYS A 264 6.72 24.51 -11.05
C CYS A 264 7.04 23.95 -12.44
N LEU A 265 6.21 23.05 -12.98
CA LEU A 265 6.43 22.38 -14.27
C LEU A 265 5.74 23.10 -15.44
N GLY A 266 4.90 24.10 -15.17
CA GLY A 266 4.04 24.78 -16.16
C GLY A 266 2.76 24.02 -16.49
#